data_AF-A0A2W2B3N0-F1
#
_entry.id   AF-A0A2W2B3N0-F1
#
_cell.length_a   1.000
_cell.length_b   1.000
_cell.length_c   1.000
_cell.angle_alpha   90.00
_cell.angle_beta   90.00
_cell.angle_gamma   90.00
#
_symmetry.space_group_name_H-M   'P 1'
#
loop_
_entity.id
_entity.type
_entity.pdbx_description
1 polymer ?
#
loop_
_entity_poly.entity_id
_entity_poly.type
_entity_poly.pdbx_seq_one_letter_code
_entity_poly.pdbx_strand_id
1 'polypeptide(L)'
;MNIQEYIDSGVIEAYVLGLLEEREEQELRRLLGTQPLLQEALWSVEDRLERMAYDNRVPPPLTVWAEIESRLFETTPKIIPTSRKPEEEVKVIFSDGHIRVHKYWRPAFIGIFILSKILLILAIFYYLSYRKNQQQIEFLQQQVQSMQHANNAK
;
A
#
# COMPACT_ATOMS: atom_id res chain seq x y z
N MET A 1 -0.77 -31.73 6.05
CA MET A 1 -0.70 -30.41 5.40
C MET A 1 -0.58 -30.63 3.90
N ASN A 2 -1.32 -29.87 3.09
CA ASN A 2 -1.11 -29.85 1.65
C ASN A 2 0.09 -28.93 1.35
N ILE A 3 1.14 -29.47 0.72
CA ILE A 3 2.38 -28.72 0.47
C ILE A 3 2.14 -27.57 -0.53
N GLN A 4 1.22 -27.74 -1.47
CA GLN A 4 0.91 -26.68 -2.44
C GLN A 4 0.22 -25.50 -1.76
N GLU A 5 -0.77 -25.75 -0.91
CA GLU A 5 -1.44 -24.69 -0.14
C GLU A 5 -0.45 -23.97 0.80
N TYR A 6 0.54 -24.69 1.32
CA TYR A 6 1.58 -24.10 2.16
C TYR A 6 2.51 -23.17 1.37
N ILE A 7 2.87 -23.54 0.13
CA ILE A 7 3.61 -22.66 -0.79
C ILE A 7 2.76 -21.44 -1.14
N ASP A 8 1.49 -21.67 -1.52
CA ASP A 8 0.56 -20.61 -1.92
C ASP A 8 0.21 -19.64 -0.77
N SER A 9 0.47 -20.03 0.48
CA SER A 9 0.24 -19.18 1.66
C SER A 9 1.23 -18.02 1.79
N GLY A 10 2.34 -18.04 1.04
CA GLY A 10 3.36 -16.99 1.07
C GLY A 10 4.42 -17.13 2.16
N VAL A 11 4.46 -18.30 2.83
CA VAL A 11 5.43 -18.59 3.89
C VAL A 11 6.89 -18.55 3.38
N ILE A 12 7.14 -18.93 2.13
CA ILE A 12 8.49 -18.93 1.55
C ILE A 12 8.98 -17.49 1.33
N GLU A 13 8.13 -16.62 0.80
CA GLU A 13 8.43 -15.20 0.64
C GLU A 13 8.71 -14.54 1.98
N ALA A 14 7.87 -14.81 2.98
CA ALA A 14 8.08 -14.27 4.32
C ALA A 14 9.36 -14.82 4.97
N TYR A 15 9.74 -16.07 4.71
CA TYR A 15 11.02 -16.65 5.15
C TYR A 15 12.22 -15.95 4.50
N VAL A 16 12.24 -15.83 3.17
CA VAL A 16 13.34 -15.20 2.43
C VAL A 16 13.51 -13.72 2.84
N LEU A 17 12.42 -13.04 3.16
CA LEU A 17 12.43 -11.66 3.64
C LEU A 17 12.75 -11.52 5.15
N GLY A 18 12.89 -12.62 5.88
CA GLY A 18 13.16 -12.61 7.33
C GLY A 18 11.99 -12.09 8.17
N LEU A 19 10.76 -12.27 7.70
CA LEU A 19 9.52 -11.81 8.34
C LEU A 19 8.79 -12.93 9.11
N LEU A 20 9.25 -14.17 9.01
CA LEU A 20 8.64 -15.32 9.63
C LEU A 20 8.89 -15.36 11.15
N GLU A 21 7.93 -15.87 11.92
CA GLU A 21 8.17 -16.11 13.34
C GLU A 21 9.13 -17.29 13.55
N GLU A 22 9.92 -17.26 14.62
CA GLU A 22 10.97 -18.26 14.88
C GLU A 22 10.43 -19.71 14.95
N ARG A 23 9.18 -19.89 15.36
CA ARG A 23 8.51 -21.21 15.38
C ARG A 23 8.20 -21.73 13.97
N GLU A 24 7.66 -20.86 13.13
CA GLU A 24 7.32 -21.17 11.74
C GLU A 24 8.60 -21.38 10.91
N GLU A 25 9.65 -20.63 11.22
CA GLU A 25 10.96 -20.80 10.60
C GLU A 25 11.56 -22.17 10.87
N GLN A 26 11.49 -22.64 12.13
CA GLN A 26 11.95 -23.97 12.50
C GLN A 26 11.14 -25.08 11.82
N GLU A 27 9.82 -24.90 11.67
CA GLU A 27 8.96 -25.81 10.93
C GLU A 27 9.35 -25.87 9.45
N LEU A 28 9.50 -24.71 8.81
CA LEU A 28 9.89 -24.61 7.41
C LEU A 28 11.27 -25.28 7.17
N ARG A 29 12.26 -25.02 8.03
CA ARG A 29 13.59 -25.64 7.96
C ARG A 29 13.54 -27.16 8.05
N ARG A 30 12.65 -27.71 8.89
CA ARG A 30 12.42 -29.17 8.97
C ARG A 30 11.80 -29.73 7.70
N LEU A 31 10.82 -29.02 7.13
CA LEU A 31 10.15 -29.41 5.90
C LEU A 31 11.08 -29.32 4.68
N LEU A 32 11.95 -28.31 4.62
CA LEU A 32 12.96 -28.16 3.56
C LEU A 32 13.91 -29.36 3.47
N GLY A 33 14.19 -30.06 4.59
CA GLY A 33 15.02 -31.26 4.58
C GLY A 33 14.33 -32.52 4.03
N THR A 34 13.00 -32.51 3.91
CA THR A 34 12.20 -33.69 3.54
C THR A 34 11.39 -33.50 2.26
N GLN A 35 11.09 -32.25 1.85
CA GLN A 35 10.22 -31.94 0.73
C GLN A 35 10.98 -31.23 -0.40
N PRO A 36 11.27 -31.90 -1.53
CA PRO A 36 11.99 -31.29 -2.65
C PRO A 36 11.20 -30.18 -3.34
N LEU A 37 9.87 -30.29 -3.39
CA LEU A 37 8.99 -29.25 -3.96
C LEU A 37 9.15 -27.90 -3.23
N LEU A 38 9.40 -27.94 -1.92
CA LEU A 38 9.59 -26.74 -1.10
C LEU A 38 10.95 -26.10 -1.35
N GLN A 39 11.98 -26.90 -1.66
CA GLN A 39 13.30 -26.40 -2.05
C GLN A 39 13.24 -25.71 -3.42
N GLU A 40 12.51 -26.28 -4.37
CA GLU A 40 12.31 -25.67 -5.68
C GLU A 40 11.59 -24.32 -5.57
N ALA A 41 10.54 -24.27 -4.74
CA ALA A 41 9.82 -23.04 -4.48
C ALA A 41 10.70 -21.99 -3.76
N LEU A 42 11.53 -22.40 -2.81
CA LEU A 42 12.51 -21.52 -2.16
C LEU A 42 13.49 -20.92 -3.18
N TRP A 43 14.09 -21.76 -4.02
CA TRP A 43 15.04 -21.29 -5.03
C TRP A 43 14.39 -20.34 -6.04
N SER A 44 13.16 -20.62 -6.47
CA SER A 44 12.40 -19.73 -7.36
C SER A 44 12.22 -18.32 -6.76
N VAL A 45 11.94 -18.23 -5.46
CA VAL A 45 11.80 -16.95 -4.75
C VAL A 45 13.16 -16.25 -4.61
N GLU A 46 14.21 -16.98 -4.25
CA GLU A 46 15.58 -16.45 -4.14
C GLU A 46 16.10 -15.88 -5.47
N ASP A 47 15.94 -16.60 -6.57
CA ASP A 47 16.35 -16.17 -7.91
C ASP A 47 15.61 -14.89 -8.36
N ARG A 48 14.31 -14.81 -8.09
CA ARG A 48 13.52 -13.60 -8.34
C ARG A 48 14.04 -12.40 -7.53
N LEU A 49 14.37 -12.63 -6.26
CA LEU A 49 14.88 -11.58 -5.38
C LEU A 49 16.28 -11.13 -5.82
N GLU A 50 17.15 -12.06 -6.20
CA GLU A 50 18.50 -11.77 -6.70
C GLU A 50 18.46 -10.93 -7.98
N ARG A 51 17.61 -11.29 -8.95
CA ARG A 51 17.43 -10.49 -10.18
C ARG A 51 16.99 -9.06 -9.86
N MET A 52 16.01 -8.91 -8.97
CA MET A 52 15.53 -7.59 -8.54
C MET A 52 16.63 -6.79 -7.85
N ALA A 53 17.43 -7.42 -6.98
CA ALA A 53 18.54 -6.77 -6.30
C ALA A 53 19.65 -6.36 -7.28
N TYR A 54 19.93 -7.20 -8.27
CA TYR A 54 20.91 -6.94 -9.31
C TYR A 54 20.50 -5.77 -10.22
N ASP A 55 19.24 -5.73 -10.64
CA ASP A 55 18.69 -4.66 -11.47
C ASP A 55 18.67 -3.31 -10.74
N ASN A 56 18.53 -3.32 -9.41
CA ASN A 56 18.49 -2.14 -8.56
C ASN A 56 19.80 -1.90 -7.77
N ARG A 57 20.93 -2.44 -8.25
CA ARG A 57 22.21 -2.35 -7.54
C ARG A 57 22.71 -0.91 -7.42
N VAL A 58 23.24 -0.59 -6.24
CA VAL A 58 23.96 0.67 -5.98
C VAL A 58 25.45 0.35 -5.86
N PRO A 59 26.34 1.03 -6.59
CA PRO A 59 27.77 0.77 -6.49
C PRO A 59 28.26 1.08 -5.06
N PRO A 60 29.02 0.17 -4.43
CA PRO A 60 29.57 0.43 -3.12
C PRO A 60 30.66 1.52 -3.19
N PRO A 61 30.92 2.26 -2.08
CA PRO A 61 32.06 3.16 -1.99
C PRO A 61 33.39 2.45 -2.22
N LEU A 62 34.35 3.13 -2.85
CA LEU A 62 35.68 2.57 -3.18
C LEU A 62 36.47 2.07 -1.95
N THR A 63 36.17 2.60 -0.77
CA THR A 63 36.82 2.22 0.50
C THR A 63 36.39 0.85 1.00
N VAL A 64 35.20 0.36 0.60
CA VAL A 64 34.62 -0.88 1.13
C VAL A 64 35.47 -2.10 0.75
N TRP A 65 35.96 -2.16 -0.49
CA TRP A 65 36.80 -3.29 -0.92
C TRP A 65 38.11 -3.34 -0.13
N ALA A 66 38.78 -2.21 0.07
CA ALA A 66 40.02 -2.12 0.83
C ALA A 66 39.83 -2.51 2.31
N GLU A 67 38.68 -2.20 2.91
CA GLU A 67 38.35 -2.60 4.28
C GLU A 67 38.03 -4.10 4.39
N ILE A 68 37.33 -4.67 3.41
CA ILE A 68 37.08 -6.11 3.37
C ILE A 68 38.40 -6.88 3.23
N GLU A 69 39.27 -6.42 2.32
CA GLU A 69 40.58 -7.02 2.08
C GLU A 69 41.45 -6.98 3.35
N SER A 70 41.53 -5.84 4.03
CA SER A 70 42.32 -5.73 5.26
C SER A 70 41.80 -6.67 6.36
N ARG A 71 40.48 -6.77 6.57
CA ARG A 71 39.88 -7.66 7.57
C ARG A 71 40.07 -9.15 7.26
N LEU A 72 40.11 -9.53 5.98
CA LEU A 72 40.26 -10.92 5.57
C LEU A 72 41.70 -11.43 5.78
N PHE A 73 42.69 -10.55 5.62
CA PHE A 73 44.12 -10.90 5.68
C PHE A 73 44.85 -10.44 6.95
N GLU A 74 44.21 -9.65 7.83
CA GLU A 74 44.75 -9.33 9.16
C GLU A 74 44.60 -10.54 10.12
N THR A 75 45.64 -11.37 10.22
CA THR A 75 45.75 -12.53 11.14
C THR A 75 45.79 -12.19 12.64
N THR A 76 45.56 -10.94 13.04
CA THR A 76 45.58 -10.51 14.45
C THR A 76 44.38 -9.64 14.78
N PRO A 77 43.63 -9.92 15.86
CA PRO A 77 42.44 -9.16 16.22
C PRO A 77 42.86 -7.76 16.66
N LYS A 78 42.69 -6.79 15.78
CA LYS A 78 42.83 -5.38 16.14
C LYS A 78 41.55 -4.96 16.84
N ILE A 79 41.61 -4.79 18.16
CA ILE A 79 40.53 -4.16 18.94
C ILE A 79 40.44 -2.73 18.45
N ILE A 80 39.45 -2.43 17.60
CA ILE A 80 39.19 -1.08 17.11
C ILE A 80 38.58 -0.30 18.28
N PRO A 81 39.21 0.77 18.81
CA PRO A 81 38.51 1.68 19.70
C PRO A 81 37.47 2.41 18.87
N THR A 82 36.20 2.27 19.25
CA THR A 82 35.07 3.03 18.73
C THR A 82 35.27 4.53 18.97
N SER A 83 36.05 5.18 18.11
CA SER A 83 36.03 6.64 17.96
C SER A 83 35.10 6.95 16.80
N ARG A 84 33.82 7.09 17.12
CA ARG A 84 32.79 7.53 16.18
C ARG A 84 33.11 8.96 15.74
N LYS A 85 33.69 9.09 14.56
CA LYS A 85 33.60 10.31 13.76
C LYS A 85 32.15 10.37 13.24
N PRO A 86 31.46 11.52 13.20
CA PRO A 86 30.09 11.58 12.70
C PRO A 86 30.12 11.22 11.21
N GLU A 87 29.71 9.99 10.91
CA GLU A 87 29.46 9.52 9.56
C GLU A 87 28.30 10.33 9.00
N GLU A 88 28.55 10.89 7.83
CA GLU A 88 27.54 11.46 6.96
C GLU A 88 26.47 10.39 6.75
N GLU A 89 25.28 10.64 7.31
CA GLU A 89 24.17 9.70 7.34
C GLU A 89 23.85 9.23 5.91
N VAL A 90 24.33 8.05 5.54
CA VAL A 90 23.70 7.28 4.47
C VAL A 90 22.30 7.00 4.99
N LYS A 91 21.35 7.79 4.50
CA LYS A 91 19.92 7.64 4.78
C LYS A 91 19.47 6.33 4.12
N VAL A 92 19.78 5.20 4.76
CA VAL A 92 19.18 3.92 4.46
C VAL A 92 17.71 4.09 4.79
N ILE A 93 16.90 4.23 3.75
CA ILE A 93 15.45 4.25 3.87
C ILE A 93 15.08 2.80 4.23
N PHE A 94 15.09 2.50 5.52
CA PHE A 94 14.25 1.43 6.04
C PHE A 94 12.83 1.87 5.73
N SER A 95 12.26 1.30 4.67
CA SER A 95 10.83 1.31 4.46
C SER A 95 10.22 0.37 5.50
N ASP A 96 10.23 0.80 6.76
CA ASP A 96 9.32 0.26 7.76
C ASP A 96 7.94 0.33 7.11
N GLY A 97 7.21 -0.79 7.09
CA GLY A 97 5.86 -0.93 6.53
C GLY A 97 4.78 -0.07 7.21
N HIS A 98 5.18 1.03 7.85
CA HIS A 98 4.32 2.09 8.29
C HIS A 98 4.06 3.04 7.12
N ILE A 99 2.90 2.88 6.48
CA ILE A 99 2.32 3.86 5.58
C ILE A 99 2.25 5.19 6.35
N ARG A 100 3.27 6.04 6.18
CA ARG A 100 3.31 7.39 6.73
C ARG A 100 2.29 8.20 5.96
N VAL A 101 1.04 8.14 6.40
CA VAL A 101 -0.03 8.99 5.89
C VAL A 101 0.45 10.44 5.95
N HIS A 102 0.48 11.08 4.78
CA HIS A 102 0.94 12.44 4.59
C HIS A 102 0.25 13.37 5.61
N LYS A 103 0.94 14.42 6.08
CA LYS A 103 0.48 15.34 7.16
C LYS A 103 -0.95 15.89 6.97
N TYR A 104 -1.48 15.83 5.75
CA TYR A 104 -2.83 16.28 5.35
C TYR A 104 -3.92 15.19 5.28
N TRP A 105 -3.67 13.95 5.70
CA TRP A 105 -4.70 12.91 5.69
C TRP A 105 -5.83 13.16 6.70
N ARG A 106 -5.50 13.74 7.86
CA ARG A 106 -6.49 14.15 8.88
C ARG A 106 -7.48 15.20 8.35
N PRO A 107 -7.05 16.33 7.74
CA PRO A 107 -7.99 17.27 7.14
C PRO A 107 -8.73 16.74 5.92
N ALA A 108 -8.22 15.72 5.21
CA ALA A 108 -8.92 15.13 4.07
C ALA A 108 -10.29 14.53 4.48
N PHE A 109 -10.35 13.80 5.60
CA PHE A 109 -11.64 13.29 6.11
C PHE A 109 -12.59 14.39 6.55
N ILE A 110 -12.05 15.44 7.17
CA ILE A 110 -12.85 16.61 7.56
C ILE A 110 -13.44 17.28 6.33
N GLY A 111 -12.66 17.42 5.26
CA GLY A 111 -13.12 17.93 3.97
C GLY A 111 -14.25 17.09 3.36
N ILE A 112 -14.13 15.76 3.38
CA ILE A 112 -15.17 14.84 2.89
C ILE A 112 -16.46 14.98 3.72
N PHE A 113 -16.35 15.09 5.04
CA PHE A 113 -17.51 15.22 5.92
C PHE A 113 -18.25 16.56 5.68
N ILE A 114 -17.50 17.64 5.52
CA ILE A 114 -18.07 18.97 5.21
C ILE A 114 -18.72 18.95 3.82
N LEU A 115 -18.03 18.39 2.82
CA LEU A 115 -18.55 18.27 1.46
C LEU A 115 -19.85 17.45 1.42
N SER A 116 -19.92 16.34 2.17
CA SER A 116 -21.12 15.51 2.30
C SER A 116 -22.31 16.32 2.87
N LYS A 117 -22.07 17.13 3.90
CA LYS A 117 -23.12 17.99 4.48
C LYS A 117 -23.61 19.05 3.50
N ILE A 118 -22.70 19.70 2.76
CA ILE A 118 -23.05 20.69 1.73
C ILE A 118 -23.89 20.04 0.64
N LEU A 119 -23.49 18.85 0.17
CA LEU A 119 -24.19 18.11 -0.87
C LEU A 119 -25.59 17.69 -0.41
N LEU A 120 -25.75 17.28 0.85
CA LEU A 120 -27.04 16.94 1.43
C LEU A 120 -27.98 18.16 1.52
N ILE A 121 -27.47 19.33 1.93
CA ILE A 121 -28.26 20.57 1.98
C ILE A 121 -28.71 20.99 0.57
N LEU A 122 -27.79 20.95 -0.40
CA LEU A 122 -28.09 21.25 -1.80
C LEU A 122 -29.12 20.28 -2.38
N ALA A 123 -28.99 18.99 -2.11
CA ALA A 123 -29.93 17.97 -2.58
C ALA A 123 -31.34 18.23 -2.04
N ILE A 124 -31.48 18.55 -0.75
CA ILE A 124 -32.77 18.90 -0.14
C ILE A 124 -33.33 20.18 -0.76
N PHE A 125 -32.52 21.23 -0.89
CA PHE A 125 -32.96 22.50 -1.49
C PHE A 125 -33.45 22.32 -2.93
N TYR A 126 -32.70 21.56 -3.74
CA TYR A 126 -33.05 21.29 -5.12
C TYR A 126 -34.32 20.44 -5.21
N TYR A 127 -34.47 19.43 -4.34
CA TYR A 127 -35.68 18.61 -4.28
C TYR A 127 -36.93 19.44 -3.95
N LEU A 128 -36.84 20.32 -2.97
CA LEU A 128 -37.95 21.22 -2.60
C LEU A 128 -38.28 22.20 -3.72
N SER A 129 -37.26 22.79 -4.36
CA SER A 129 -37.45 23.71 -5.48
C SER A 129 -38.03 23.02 -6.72
N TYR A 130 -37.58 21.78 -6.99
CA TYR A 130 -38.11 20.95 -8.07
C TYR A 130 -39.60 20.64 -7.87
N ARG A 131 -40.00 20.26 -6.64
CA ARG A 131 -41.42 20.06 -6.31
C ARG A 131 -42.27 21.32 -6.54
N LYS A 132 -41.77 22.49 -6.14
CA LYS A 132 -42.47 23.77 -6.37
C LYS A 132 -42.64 24.07 -7.86
N ASN A 133 -41.61 23.82 -8.68
CA ASN A 133 -41.68 24.04 -10.11
C ASN A 133 -42.70 23.11 -10.79
N GLN A 134 -42.80 21.84 -10.36
CA GLN A 134 -43.80 20.90 -10.88
C GLN A 134 -45.24 21.36 -10.61
N GLN A 135 -45.52 21.85 -9.40
CA GLN A 135 -46.86 22.36 -9.05
C GLN A 135 -47.28 23.56 -9.92
N GLN A 136 -46.34 24.44 -10.26
CA GLN A 136 -46.62 25.57 -11.14
C GLN A 136 -46.94 25.12 -12.57
N ILE A 137 -46.22 24.10 -13.07
CA ILE A 137 -46.47 23.53 -14.40
C ILE A 137 -47.86 22.90 -14.46
N GLU A 138 -48.25 22.11 -13.45
CA GLU A 138 -49.58 21.49 -13.38
C GLU A 138 -50.69 22.56 -13.34
N PHE A 139 -50.53 23.61 -12.53
CA PHE A 139 -51.49 24.71 -12.44
C PHE A 139 -51.64 25.48 -13.77
N LEU A 140 -50.52 25.74 -14.46
CA LEU A 140 -50.53 26.39 -15.78
C LEU A 140 -51.24 25.52 -16.83
N GLN A 141 -51.01 24.20 -16.82
CA GLN A 141 -51.70 23.27 -17.71
C GLN A 141 -53.22 23.24 -17.46
N GLN A 142 -53.64 23.25 -16.19
CA GLN A 142 -55.06 23.32 -15.83
C GLN A 142 -55.73 24.60 -16.33
N GLN A 143 -55.06 25.75 -16.21
CA GLN A 143 -55.57 27.00 -16.76
C GLN A 143 -55.73 26.92 -18.29
N VAL A 144 -54.71 26.42 -19.01
CA VAL A 144 -54.77 26.25 -20.46
C VAL A 144 -55.93 25.33 -20.87
N GLN A 145 -56.11 24.20 -20.18
CA GLN A 145 -57.22 23.29 -20.44
C GLN A 145 -58.58 23.94 -20.18
N SER A 146 -58.75 24.67 -19.08
CA SER A 146 -60.00 25.36 -18.76
C SER A 146 -60.37 26.41 -19.82
N MET A 147 -59.38 27.16 -20.32
CA MET A 147 -59.58 28.11 -21.42
C MET A 147 -59.93 27.41 -22.74
N GLN A 148 -59.31 26.28 -23.04
CA GLN A 148 -59.66 25.49 -24.22
C GLN A 148 -61.08 24.92 -24.15
N HIS A 149 -61.48 24.37 -22.99
CA HIS A 149 -62.84 23.90 -22.77
C HIS A 149 -63.88 25.03 -22.87
N ALA A 150 -63.58 26.21 -22.31
CA ALA A 150 -64.46 27.38 -22.42
C ALA A 150 -64.56 27.94 -23.84
N ASN A 151 -63.50 27.83 -24.65
CA ASN A 151 -63.50 28.26 -26.05
C ASN A 151 -64.23 27.26 -26.96
N ASN A 152 -64.10 25.95 -26.70
CA ASN A 152 -64.80 24.90 -27.46
C ASN A 152 -66.30 24.79 -27.12
N ALA A 153 -66.76 25.43 -26.04
CA ALA A 153 -68.16 25.46 -25.63
C ALA A 153 -68.94 26.68 -26.16
N LYS A 154 -68.26 27.59 -26.89
CA LYS A 154 -68.86 28.69 -27.65
C LYS A 154 -68.94 28.33 -29.13
#